data_AF-A0A2M7JTV6-F1
#
_entry.id   AF-A0A2M7JTV6-F1
#
_cell.length_a   1.000
_cell.length_b   1.000
_cell.length_c   1.000
_cell.angle_alpha   90.00
_cell.angle_beta   90.00
_cell.angle_gamma   90.00
#
_symmetry.space_group_name_H-M   'P 1'
#
loop_
_entity.id
_entity.type
_entity.pdbx_description
1 polymer ?
#
loop_
_entity_poly.entity_id
_entity_poly.type
_entity_poly.pdbx_seq_one_letter_code
_entity_poly.pdbx_strand_id
1 'polypeptide(L)'
;MKALTCRRTLHLPKEVVIKRLNEVVRGWVGYFYYGNCSRDLSALKGFLDERVRIYLRRKHAKKSRDYKVYPYQYLYETLGLYKIPTTAPWTQTVKA
;
A
#
# COMPACT_ATOMS: atom_id res chain seq x y z
N MET A 1 -1.75 -1.03 -9.92
CA MET A 1 -0.97 -0.15 -9.00
C MET A 1 0.16 0.64 -9.67
N LYS A 2 0.99 0.05 -10.55
CA LYS A 2 2.13 0.75 -11.20
C LYS A 2 1.69 1.96 -12.03
N ALA A 3 0.57 1.85 -12.76
CA ALA A 3 -0.01 2.94 -13.54
C ALA A 3 -0.40 4.16 -12.67
N LEU A 4 -0.90 3.93 -11.46
CA LEU A 4 -1.29 5.00 -10.52
C LEU A 4 -0.09 5.68 -9.85
N THR A 5 1.07 5.04 -9.85
CA THR A 5 2.31 5.50 -9.19
C THR A 5 3.42 5.86 -10.20
N CYS A 6 3.03 6.18 -11.44
CA CYS A 6 3.95 6.52 -12.52
C CYS A 6 4.23 8.02 -12.60
N ARG A 7 5.15 8.44 -13.48
CA ARG A 7 5.52 9.85 -13.65
C ARG A 7 4.31 10.75 -13.98
N ARG A 8 3.33 10.20 -14.70
CA ARG A 8 2.11 10.93 -15.11
C ARG A 8 1.26 11.38 -13.92
N THR A 9 1.34 10.73 -12.76
CA THR A 9 0.52 11.08 -11.58
C THR A 9 1.25 11.98 -10.58
N LEU A 10 2.49 12.41 -10.86
CA LEU A 10 3.26 13.24 -9.92
C LEU A 10 2.67 14.64 -9.72
N HIS A 11 2.01 15.19 -10.75
CA HIS A 11 1.35 16.49 -10.70
C HIS A 11 0.08 16.49 -9.81
N LEU A 12 -0.52 15.32 -9.58
CA LEU A 12 -1.71 15.19 -8.73
C LEU A 12 -1.33 15.27 -7.25
N PRO A 13 -2.20 15.80 -6.37
CA PRO A 13 -2.02 15.69 -4.92
C PRO A 13 -1.80 14.24 -4.49
N LYS A 14 -0.91 14.02 -3.52
CA LYS A 14 -0.54 12.65 -3.09
C LYS A 14 -1.76 11.91 -2.54
N GLU A 15 -2.65 12.63 -1.86
CA GLU A 15 -3.89 12.16 -1.27
C GLU A 15 -4.83 11.56 -2.33
N VAL A 16 -4.93 12.19 -3.50
CA VAL A 16 -5.74 11.69 -4.62
C VAL A 16 -5.17 10.37 -5.15
N VAL A 17 -3.84 10.28 -5.28
CA VAL A 17 -3.17 9.04 -5.73
C VAL A 17 -3.34 7.92 -4.72
N ILE A 18 -3.19 8.21 -3.42
CA ILE A 18 -3.39 7.23 -2.34
C ILE A 18 -4.84 6.76 -2.28
N LYS A 19 -5.83 7.66 -2.43
CA LYS A 19 -7.25 7.28 -2.49
C LYS A 19 -7.51 6.26 -3.62
N ARG A 20 -7.06 6.57 -4.84
CA ARG A 20 -7.22 5.65 -6.00
C ARG A 20 -6.49 4.32 -5.80
N LEU A 21 -5.31 4.35 -5.18
CA LEU A 21 -4.58 3.12 -4.84
C LEU A 21 -5.38 2.28 -3.85
N ASN A 22 -5.91 2.89 -2.79
CA ASN A 22 -6.68 2.20 -1.77
C ASN A 22 -7.94 1.55 -2.35
N GLU A 23 -8.66 2.23 -3.25
CA GLU A 23 -9.84 1.69 -3.93
C GLU A 23 -9.49 0.41 -4.71
N VAL A 24 -8.43 0.46 -5.52
CA VAL A 24 -7.97 -0.70 -6.30
C VAL A 24 -7.51 -1.84 -5.39
N VAL A 25 -6.70 -1.56 -4.37
CA VAL A 25 -6.19 -2.59 -3.46
C VAL A 25 -7.33 -3.24 -2.69
N ARG A 26 -8.29 -2.45 -2.19
CA ARG A 26 -9.47 -2.98 -1.46
C ARG A 26 -10.28 -3.94 -2.32
N GLY A 27 -10.53 -3.61 -3.58
CA GLY A 27 -11.24 -4.50 -4.50
C GLY A 27 -10.50 -5.82 -4.71
N TRP A 28 -9.18 -5.77 -4.94
CA TRP A 28 -8.35 -6.96 -5.07
C TRP A 28 -8.36 -7.82 -3.80
N VAL A 29 -8.12 -7.20 -2.64
CA VAL A 29 -8.12 -7.92 -1.37
C VAL A 29 -9.48 -8.55 -1.11
N GLY A 30 -10.59 -7.83 -1.28
CA GLY A 30 -11.92 -8.37 -1.07
C GLY A 30 -12.22 -9.62 -1.90
N TYR A 31 -11.73 -9.65 -3.16
CA TYR A 31 -11.90 -10.82 -4.03
C TYR A 31 -11.05 -12.02 -3.61
N PHE A 32 -9.78 -11.81 -3.24
CA PHE A 32 -8.84 -12.91 -2.95
C PHE A 32 -8.76 -13.32 -1.47
N TYR A 33 -9.35 -12.54 -0.55
CA TYR A 33 -9.19 -12.74 0.89
C TYR A 33 -9.65 -14.12 1.38
N TYR A 34 -10.68 -14.69 0.74
CA TYR A 34 -11.26 -15.98 1.13
C TYR A 34 -10.57 -17.19 0.46
N GLY A 35 -9.63 -16.99 -0.46
CA GLY A 35 -9.08 -18.03 -1.34
C GLY A 35 -7.78 -18.72 -0.90
N ASN A 36 -7.46 -18.79 0.40
CA ASN A 36 -6.15 -19.26 0.91
C ASN A 36 -4.94 -18.42 0.42
N CYS A 37 -5.15 -17.17 0.03
CA CYS A 37 -4.13 -16.31 -0.58
C CYS A 37 -3.26 -15.53 0.43
N SER A 38 -3.14 -15.97 1.69
CA SER A 38 -2.42 -15.23 2.76
C SER A 38 -0.98 -14.86 2.37
N ARG A 39 -0.26 -15.77 1.71
CA ARG A 39 1.12 -15.53 1.23
C ARG A 39 1.16 -14.46 0.13
N ASP A 40 0.23 -14.51 -0.81
CA ASP A 40 0.14 -13.54 -1.90
C ASP A 40 -0.30 -12.16 -1.40
N LEU A 41 -1.18 -12.11 -0.40
CA LEU A 41 -1.59 -10.87 0.27
C LEU A 41 -0.42 -10.22 1.04
N SER A 42 0.44 -11.02 1.67
CA SER A 42 1.67 -10.52 2.28
C SER A 42 2.64 -9.96 1.25
N ALA A 43 2.85 -10.66 0.12
CA ALA A 43 3.65 -10.17 -0.98
C ALA A 43 3.07 -8.88 -1.59
N LEU A 44 1.75 -8.81 -1.75
CA LEU A 44 1.03 -7.63 -2.23
C LEU A 44 1.20 -6.44 -1.29
N LYS A 45 1.17 -6.67 0.03
CA LYS A 45 1.44 -5.63 1.04
C LYS A 45 2.84 -5.06 0.89
N GLY A 46 3.86 -5.91 0.86
CA GLY A 46 5.25 -5.48 0.68
C GLY A 46 5.46 -4.70 -0.62
N PHE A 47 4.86 -5.19 -1.72
CA PHE A 47 4.88 -4.50 -3.00
C PHE A 47 4.20 -3.13 -2.91
N LEU A 48 2.99 -3.05 -2.35
CA LEU A 48 2.25 -1.79 -2.22
C LEU A 48 3.05 -0.75 -1.43
N ASP A 49 3.60 -1.14 -0.28
CA ASP A 49 4.40 -0.27 0.59
C ASP A 49 5.59 0.33 -0.18
N GLU A 50 6.37 -0.50 -0.88
CA GLU A 50 7.52 -0.03 -1.65
C GLU A 50 7.10 0.80 -2.87
N ARG A 51 5.99 0.46 -3.53
CA ARG A 51 5.45 1.26 -4.64
C ARG A 51 5.08 2.67 -4.20
N VAL A 52 4.48 2.83 -3.03
CA VAL A 52 4.15 4.14 -2.47
C VAL A 52 5.43 4.92 -2.13
N ARG A 53 6.43 4.27 -1.51
CA ARG A 53 7.73 4.93 -1.24
C ARG A 53 8.42 5.39 -2.51
N ILE A 54 8.45 4.56 -3.56
CA ILE A 54 8.99 4.94 -4.88
C ILE A 54 8.26 6.17 -5.43
N TYR A 55 6.92 6.19 -5.35
CA TYR A 55 6.13 7.33 -5.80
C TYR A 55 6.46 8.61 -5.02
N LEU A 56 6.51 8.56 -3.69
CA LEU A 56 6.82 9.71 -2.84
C LEU A 56 8.23 10.25 -3.08
N ARG A 57 9.22 9.36 -3.23
CA ARG A 57 10.59 9.77 -3.56
C ARG A 57 10.65 10.52 -4.89
N ARG A 58 9.92 10.03 -5.91
CA ARG A 58 9.83 10.69 -7.22
C ARG A 58 9.09 12.03 -7.15
N LYS A 59 7.98 12.08 -6.41
CA LYS A 59 7.16 13.30 -6.23
C LYS A 59 7.94 14.43 -5.56
N HIS A 60 8.76 14.09 -4.57
CA HIS A 60 9.52 15.05 -3.76
C HIS A 60 11.00 15.15 -4.15
N ALA A 61 11.38 14.64 -5.33
CA ALA A 61 12.75 14.64 -5.85
C ALA A 61 13.82 14.17 -4.82
N LYS A 62 13.47 13.19 -3.97
CA LYS A 62 14.39 12.66 -2.95
C LYS A 62 15.36 11.67 -3.60
N LYS A 63 16.66 11.94 -3.46
CA LYS A 63 17.74 11.08 -3.98
C LYS A 63 17.98 9.83 -3.12
N SER A 64 17.75 9.91 -1.81
CA SER A 64 17.98 8.79 -0.88
C SER A 64 16.89 7.73 -0.96
N ARG A 65 17.31 6.47 -0.84
CA ARG A 65 16.45 5.29 -0.73
C ARG A 65 16.17 4.89 0.73
N ASP A 66 16.58 5.72 1.68
CA ASP A 66 16.42 5.45 3.11
C ASP A 66 14.94 5.29 3.48
N TYR A 67 14.65 4.17 4.16
CA TYR A 67 13.33 3.83 4.66
C TYR A 67 12.85 4.77 5.78
N LYS A 68 13.78 5.45 6.46
CA LYS A 68 13.46 6.44 7.51
C LYS A 68 12.75 7.68 6.97
N VAL A 69 12.90 7.98 5.67
CA VAL A 69 12.24 9.14 5.03
C VAL A 69 10.73 8.95 4.97
N TYR A 70 10.27 7.71 4.75
CA TYR A 70 8.85 7.36 4.68
C TYR A 70 8.58 6.09 5.50
N PRO A 71 8.52 6.22 6.84
CA PRO A 71 8.30 5.11 7.74
C PRO A 71 6.88 4.55 7.57
N TYR A 72 6.64 3.32 8.05
CA TYR A 72 5.31 2.70 7.98
C TYR A 72 4.23 3.56 8.63
N GLN A 73 4.57 4.23 9.74
CA GLN A 73 3.68 5.15 10.43
C GLN A 73 3.17 6.25 9.48
N TYR A 74 4.08 6.88 8.72
CA TYR A 74 3.70 7.88 7.73
C TYR A 74 2.78 7.32 6.64
N LEU A 75 3.07 6.11 6.15
CA LEU A 75 2.25 5.48 5.11
C LEU A 75 0.83 5.19 5.59
N TYR A 76 0.67 4.63 6.78
CA TYR A 76 -0.63 4.16 7.25
C TYR A 76 -1.42 5.19 8.06
N GLU A 77 -0.76 5.98 8.90
CA GLU A 77 -1.41 6.95 9.78
C GLU A 77 -1.55 8.31 9.11
N THR A 78 -0.51 8.78 8.42
CA THR A 78 -0.55 10.11 7.77
C THR A 78 -1.19 10.07 6.39
N LEU A 79 -0.81 9.11 5.54
CA LEU A 79 -1.38 9.02 4.19
C LEU A 79 -2.68 8.20 4.14
N GLY A 80 -2.99 7.43 5.18
CA GLY A 80 -4.16 6.56 5.21
C GLY A 80 -4.08 5.42 4.20
N LEU A 81 -2.89 4.88 3.92
CA LEU A 81 -2.72 3.73 3.03
C LEU A 81 -3.51 2.52 3.58
N TYR A 82 -4.15 1.77 2.69
CA TYR A 82 -4.94 0.62 3.09
C TYR A 82 -4.06 -0.48 3.69
N LYS A 83 -4.42 -0.94 4.90
CA LYS A 83 -3.78 -2.05 5.59
C LYS A 83 -4.33 -3.36 5.04
N ILE A 84 -3.53 -4.06 4.24
CA ILE A 84 -3.90 -5.36 3.68
C ILE A 84 -3.90 -6.41 4.80
N PRO A 85 -5.00 -7.15 5.01
CA PRO A 85 -5.01 -8.31 5.90
C PRO A 85 -4.17 -9.42 5.27
N THR A 86 -3.13 -9.84 5.97
CA THR A 86 -2.21 -10.91 5.51
C THR A 86 -2.53 -12.27 6.13
N THR A 87 -3.52 -12.30 7.01
CA THR A 87 -3.92 -13.49 7.77
C THR A 87 -5.36 -13.83 7.43
N ALA A 88 -5.59 -15.11 7.11
CA ALA A 88 -6.92 -15.63 6.81
C ALA A 88 -7.87 -15.39 7.99
N PRO A 89 -9.15 -15.08 7.75
CA PRO A 89 -10.06 -14.69 8.82
C PRO A 89 -10.29 -15.81 9.85
N TRP A 90 -10.28 -17.08 9.43
CA TRP A 90 -10.43 -18.22 10.34
C TRP A 90 -9.15 -18.59 11.10
N THR A 91 -8.01 -17.98 10.76
CA THR A 91 -6.76 -18.13 11.53
C THR A 91 -6.51 -16.93 12.46
N GLN A 92 -7.39 -15.92 12.45
CA GLN A 92 -7.36 -14.87 13.45
C GLN A 92 -7.84 -15.45 14.78
N THR A 93 -6.91 -15.82 15.65
CA THR A 93 -7.24 -16.18 17.02
C THR A 93 -7.91 -14.98 17.67
N VAL A 94 -9.18 -15.12 18.04
CA VAL A 94 -9.88 -14.12 18.85
C VAL A 94 -9.12 -14.04 20.16
N LYS A 95 -8.45 -12.91 20.43
CA LYS A 95 -7.95 -12.65 21.78
C LYS A 95 -9.18 -12.37 22.65
N ALA A 96 -9.47 -13.31 23.54
CA ALA A 96 -10.40 -13.14 24.65
C ALA A 96 -9.88 -12.08 25.64
#